data_AF-A0A9X7JNX0-F1
#
_entry.id   AF-A0A9X7JNX0-F1
#
_cell.length_a   1.000
_cell.length_b   1.000
_cell.length_c   1.000
_cell.angle_alpha   90.00
_cell.angle_beta   90.00
_cell.angle_gamma   90.00
#
_symmetry.space_group_name_H-M   'P 1'
#
loop_
_entity.id
_entity.type
_entity.pdbx_description
1 polymer ?
#
loop_
_entity_poly.entity_id
_entity_poly.type
_entity_poly.pdbx_seq_one_letter_code
_entity_poly.pdbx_strand_id
1 'polypeptide(L)'
;MRAVRIAAAVSLVLLAAGCGTSGSGPSEMPRATPTKPDAAPPPPDKGPLCDGDKDGGPGVGGTRILRGGFTRLPGGAPIAYAEATADGTHRKAVLAEGETPADRRDGQHWTVAPGDDLTVKGHAYTVRQICTYRVVLTPKNPDDTTPAPSPSEQGNTMKNWPTTVDGRWRLRWHVPDTQYGGAGYSAVLSNVSDDPKRADIGVGAVQGDRANYTDARVGDTLEIAGRLWKVEDINIGNMDVPANSHDFKAGYVDLRAIG
;
A
#
# COMPACT_ATOMS: atom_id res chain seq x y z
N MET A 1 9.51 -24.04 -47.20
CA MET A 1 10.07 -23.55 -48.48
C MET A 1 8.95 -23.01 -49.37
N ARG A 2 8.85 -21.69 -49.50
CA ARG A 2 8.63 -20.93 -50.75
C ARG A 2 8.41 -19.47 -50.36
N ALA A 3 9.39 -18.65 -50.68
CA ALA A 3 9.37 -17.21 -50.56
C ALA A 3 8.80 -16.60 -51.84
N VAL A 4 8.07 -15.49 -51.73
CA VAL A 4 8.07 -14.41 -52.73
C VAL A 4 8.00 -13.07 -51.99
N ARG A 5 8.85 -12.13 -52.42
CA ARG A 5 9.10 -10.78 -51.91
C ARG A 5 8.37 -9.71 -52.76
N ILE A 6 8.55 -8.44 -52.33
CA ILE A 6 8.57 -7.14 -53.06
C ILE A 6 7.22 -6.37 -52.98
N ALA A 7 7.09 -5.07 -52.67
CA ALA A 7 7.99 -3.91 -52.81
C ALA A 7 7.70 -2.77 -51.81
N ALA A 8 8.71 -1.89 -51.65
CA ALA A 8 8.69 -0.62 -50.94
C ALA A 8 8.08 0.54 -51.75
N ALA A 9 7.70 1.63 -51.07
CA ALA A 9 7.62 2.96 -51.68
C ALA A 9 8.06 4.04 -50.67
N VAL A 10 9.18 4.68 -51.00
CA VAL A 10 9.74 5.90 -50.39
C VAL A 10 9.19 7.09 -51.19
N SER A 11 8.84 8.19 -50.54
CA SER A 11 8.66 9.48 -51.22
C SER A 11 9.16 10.61 -50.34
N LEU A 12 10.38 11.06 -50.63
CA LEU A 12 10.90 12.38 -50.27
C LEU A 12 10.37 13.40 -51.27
N VAL A 13 9.87 14.53 -50.78
CA VAL A 13 9.71 15.75 -51.58
C VAL A 13 10.50 16.86 -50.89
N LEU A 14 11.61 17.28 -51.50
CA LEU A 14 12.25 18.56 -51.23
C LEU A 14 11.79 19.56 -52.30
N LEU A 15 11.33 20.73 -51.87
CA LEU A 15 11.24 21.93 -52.71
C LEU A 15 11.68 23.16 -51.90
N ALA A 16 12.23 24.10 -52.64
CA ALA A 16 13.36 24.94 -52.28
C ALA A 16 13.03 26.28 -51.60
N ALA A 17 14.10 26.92 -51.15
CA ALA A 17 14.18 28.22 -50.49
C ALA A 17 13.58 29.39 -51.30
N GLY A 18 12.97 30.33 -50.56
CA GLY A 18 12.75 31.71 -50.96
C GLY A 18 13.16 32.63 -49.80
N CYS A 19 14.07 33.56 -50.09
CA CYS A 19 14.55 34.60 -49.18
C CYS A 19 13.83 35.91 -49.52
N GLY A 20 13.32 36.65 -48.53
CA GLY A 20 12.68 37.96 -48.77
C GLY A 20 12.22 38.64 -47.47
N THR A 21 12.88 39.75 -47.14
CA THR A 21 12.81 40.55 -45.90
C THR A 21 11.68 41.59 -45.92
N SER A 22 10.99 41.81 -44.79
CA SER A 22 10.70 43.12 -44.15
C SER A 22 9.73 42.94 -42.97
N GLY A 23 10.06 43.55 -41.83
CA GLY A 23 9.53 43.18 -40.52
C GLY A 23 8.16 43.74 -40.14
N SER A 24 7.70 43.28 -38.96
CA SER A 24 6.86 44.00 -37.99
C SER A 24 6.71 43.16 -36.72
N GLY A 25 7.42 43.53 -35.65
CA GLY A 25 7.13 43.21 -34.24
C GLY A 25 7.26 41.74 -33.78
N PRO A 26 7.74 41.48 -32.54
CA PRO A 26 7.48 40.20 -31.91
C PRO A 26 5.98 40.10 -31.64
N SER A 27 5.27 39.28 -32.42
CA SER A 27 3.93 38.84 -32.05
C SER A 27 4.07 37.98 -30.79
N GLU A 28 3.62 38.56 -29.68
CA GLU A 28 3.44 37.92 -28.40
C GLU A 28 2.64 36.62 -28.62
N MET A 29 3.33 35.48 -28.54
CA MET A 29 2.64 34.19 -28.52
C MET A 29 1.64 34.22 -27.37
N PRO A 30 0.37 33.81 -27.55
CA PRO A 30 -0.54 33.64 -26.43
C PRO A 30 0.13 32.68 -25.46
N ARG A 31 0.56 33.19 -24.31
CA ARG A 31 1.00 32.38 -23.19
C ARG A 31 -0.13 31.40 -22.93
N ALA A 32 0.11 30.12 -23.21
CA ALA A 32 -0.79 29.07 -22.81
C ALA A 32 -1.11 29.27 -21.34
N THR A 33 -2.37 29.56 -21.04
CA THR A 33 -2.88 29.53 -19.66
C THR A 33 -2.38 28.21 -19.06
N PRO A 34 -1.72 28.24 -17.88
CA PRO A 34 -1.34 27.00 -17.24
C PRO A 34 -2.61 26.20 -17.04
N THR A 35 -2.74 25.11 -17.82
CA THR A 35 -3.78 24.12 -17.62
C THR A 35 -3.64 23.71 -16.17
N LYS A 36 -4.68 24.00 -15.37
CA LYS A 36 -4.76 23.55 -13.98
C LYS A 36 -4.39 22.07 -13.99
N PRO A 37 -3.36 21.64 -13.25
CA PRO A 37 -3.05 20.22 -13.13
C PRO A 37 -4.37 19.52 -12.77
N ASP A 38 -4.74 18.51 -13.55
CA ASP A 38 -5.89 17.68 -13.21
C ASP A 38 -5.72 17.28 -11.75
N ALA A 39 -6.71 17.62 -10.93
CA ALA A 39 -6.67 17.29 -9.52
C ALA A 39 -6.45 15.78 -9.42
N ALA A 40 -5.41 15.37 -8.70
CA ALA A 40 -5.15 13.97 -8.47
C ALA A 40 -6.46 13.29 -8.03
N PRO A 41 -6.78 12.10 -8.57
CA PRO A 41 -8.01 11.41 -8.19
C PRO A 41 -8.10 11.33 -6.66
N PRO A 42 -9.31 11.47 -6.11
CA PRO A 42 -9.48 11.44 -4.66
C PRO A 42 -8.85 10.17 -4.09
N PRO A 43 -8.32 10.23 -2.85
CA PRO A 43 -7.83 9.04 -2.19
C PRO A 43 -8.88 7.93 -2.30
N PRO A 44 -8.49 6.68 -2.63
CA PRO A 44 -9.43 5.56 -2.60
C PRO A 44 -10.14 5.52 -1.25
N ASP A 45 -11.48 5.36 -1.22
CA ASP A 45 -12.19 5.20 0.05
C ASP A 45 -11.56 4.02 0.79
N LYS A 46 -10.95 4.31 1.93
CA LYS A 46 -10.30 3.29 2.73
C LYS A 46 -11.38 2.50 3.47
N GLY A 47 -12.47 3.13 3.90
CA GLY A 47 -13.57 2.52 4.65
C GLY A 47 -13.52 2.78 6.15
N PRO A 48 -14.50 2.29 6.94
CA PRO A 48 -14.57 2.49 8.38
C PRO A 48 -13.59 1.58 9.12
N LEU A 49 -13.28 1.95 10.35
CA LEU A 49 -12.66 1.03 11.31
C LEU A 49 -13.56 -0.19 11.48
N CYS A 50 -12.94 -1.36 11.66
CA CYS A 50 -13.69 -2.57 11.96
C CYS A 50 -14.30 -2.48 13.36
N ASP A 51 -15.37 -3.23 13.56
CA ASP A 51 -16.01 -3.28 14.87
C ASP A 51 -15.08 -3.91 15.90
N GLY A 52 -15.07 -3.32 17.11
CA GLY A 52 -14.16 -3.68 18.20
C GLY A 52 -12.80 -2.96 18.19
N ASP A 53 -12.42 -2.24 17.13
CA ASP A 53 -11.18 -1.45 17.12
C ASP A 53 -11.28 -0.13 17.89
N LYS A 54 -12.51 0.40 18.08
CA LYS A 54 -12.75 1.70 18.73
C LYS A 54 -12.35 1.70 20.21
N ASP A 55 -12.34 0.52 20.82
CA ASP A 55 -12.13 0.33 22.27
C ASP A 55 -10.82 -0.43 22.58
N GLY A 56 -9.95 -0.66 21.60
CA GLY A 56 -8.70 -1.42 21.78
C GLY A 56 -8.91 -2.91 22.16
N GLY A 57 -10.16 -3.41 22.06
CA GLY A 57 -10.49 -4.80 22.33
C GLY A 57 -9.94 -5.73 21.24
N PRO A 58 -10.05 -7.05 21.42
CA PRO A 58 -9.50 -8.03 20.47
C PRO A 58 -10.13 -7.98 19.06
N GLY A 59 -10.99 -7.01 18.74
CA GLY A 59 -11.72 -6.88 17.49
C GLY A 59 -12.76 -8.00 17.28
N VAL A 60 -13.43 -8.01 16.14
CA VAL A 60 -14.26 -9.16 15.73
C VAL A 60 -13.38 -10.40 15.44
N GLY A 61 -13.84 -11.56 15.91
CA GLY A 61 -13.23 -12.87 15.62
C GLY A 61 -13.38 -13.27 14.14
N GLY A 62 -12.39 -14.01 13.64
CA GLY A 62 -12.26 -14.43 12.23
C GLY A 62 -10.85 -14.19 11.68
N THR A 63 -10.56 -14.75 10.51
CA THR A 63 -9.29 -14.55 9.79
C THR A 63 -9.24 -13.14 9.21
N ARG A 64 -8.15 -12.41 9.47
CA ARG A 64 -7.98 -11.03 8.99
C ARG A 64 -6.96 -11.00 7.87
N ILE A 65 -7.33 -10.43 6.75
CA ILE A 65 -6.41 -10.19 5.64
C ILE A 65 -6.10 -8.69 5.62
N LEU A 66 -4.88 -8.33 6.00
CA LEU A 66 -4.46 -6.93 6.11
C LEU A 66 -4.18 -6.32 4.74
N ARG A 67 -4.56 -5.05 4.56
CA ARG A 67 -4.30 -4.28 3.34
C ARG A 67 -2.79 -4.19 3.10
N GLY A 68 -2.37 -4.54 1.89
CA GLY A 68 -0.96 -4.54 1.48
C GLY A 68 -0.10 -5.71 1.99
N GLY A 69 -0.60 -6.45 2.99
CA GLY A 69 -0.04 -7.71 3.44
C GLY A 69 -0.67 -8.92 2.75
N PHE A 70 -0.27 -10.10 3.22
CA PHE A 70 -0.97 -11.35 2.96
C PHE A 70 -1.14 -12.12 4.28
N THR A 71 -2.07 -13.07 4.29
CA THR A 71 -2.28 -14.00 5.39
C THR A 71 -2.46 -15.38 4.81
N ARG A 72 -1.79 -16.38 5.40
CA ARG A 72 -2.02 -17.76 5.01
C ARG A 72 -3.28 -18.26 5.68
N LEU A 73 -4.28 -18.62 4.89
CA LEU A 73 -5.49 -19.27 5.38
C LEU A 73 -5.19 -20.73 5.76
N PRO A 74 -6.02 -21.37 6.60
CA PRO A 74 -6.07 -22.83 6.72
C PRO A 74 -5.98 -23.50 5.34
N GLY A 75 -5.12 -24.52 5.22
CA GLY A 75 -4.73 -25.12 3.93
C GLY A 75 -3.49 -24.48 3.27
N GLY A 76 -2.91 -23.43 3.87
CA GLY A 76 -1.63 -22.85 3.48
C GLY A 76 -1.68 -21.81 2.37
N ALA A 77 -2.85 -21.50 1.82
CA ALA A 77 -3.01 -20.55 0.72
C ALA A 77 -2.72 -19.10 1.18
N PRO A 78 -1.75 -18.40 0.58
CA PRO A 78 -1.49 -17.00 0.89
C PRO A 78 -2.53 -16.11 0.21
N ILE A 79 -3.29 -15.34 0.98
CA ILE A 79 -4.29 -14.41 0.46
C ILE A 79 -3.91 -12.99 0.85
N ALA A 80 -3.83 -12.11 -0.14
CA ALA A 80 -3.54 -10.70 -0.01
C ALA A 80 -4.79 -9.85 -0.23
N TYR A 81 -4.89 -8.73 0.49
CA TYR A 81 -5.89 -7.70 0.23
C TYR A 81 -5.30 -6.70 -0.75
N ALA A 82 -5.66 -6.86 -2.02
CA ALA A 82 -5.08 -6.14 -3.15
C ALA A 82 -5.63 -4.72 -3.28
N GLU A 83 -6.96 -4.58 -3.28
CA GLU A 83 -7.63 -3.29 -3.52
C GLU A 83 -8.97 -3.24 -2.80
N ALA A 84 -9.48 -2.03 -2.55
CA ALA A 84 -10.86 -1.86 -2.09
C ALA A 84 -11.52 -0.70 -2.80
N THR A 85 -12.81 -0.82 -3.02
CA THR A 85 -13.65 0.24 -3.57
C THR A 85 -14.89 0.39 -2.71
N ALA A 86 -15.36 1.62 -2.58
CA ALA A 86 -16.64 1.90 -1.93
C ALA A 86 -17.30 3.10 -2.58
N ASP A 87 -18.61 2.98 -2.79
CA ASP A 87 -19.46 3.97 -3.46
C ASP A 87 -20.37 4.75 -2.48
N GLY A 88 -20.01 4.71 -1.19
CA GLY A 88 -20.78 5.32 -0.10
C GLY A 88 -21.90 4.45 0.47
N THR A 89 -22.34 3.40 -0.25
CA THR A 89 -23.39 2.47 0.20
C THR A 89 -22.98 1.01 0.15
N HIS A 90 -22.13 0.64 -0.80
CA HIS A 90 -21.59 -0.70 -0.98
C HIS A 90 -20.08 -0.63 -0.89
N ARG A 91 -19.49 -1.60 -0.19
CA ARG A 91 -18.04 -1.78 -0.11
C ARG A 91 -17.65 -3.12 -0.71
N LYS A 92 -16.63 -3.09 -1.55
CA LYS A 92 -16.00 -4.27 -2.12
C LYS A 92 -14.51 -4.27 -1.84
N ALA A 93 -13.94 -5.45 -1.72
CA ALA A 93 -12.50 -5.67 -1.68
C ALA A 93 -12.11 -6.69 -2.75
N VAL A 94 -10.90 -6.54 -3.28
CA VAL A 94 -10.24 -7.54 -4.11
C VAL A 94 -9.26 -8.28 -3.22
N LEU A 95 -9.49 -9.58 -3.08
CA LEU A 95 -8.53 -10.52 -2.52
C LEU A 95 -7.78 -11.20 -3.65
N ALA A 96 -6.48 -11.40 -3.49
CA ALA A 96 -5.63 -12.07 -4.47
C ALA A 96 -4.84 -13.19 -3.81
N GLU A 97 -4.74 -14.35 -4.46
CA GLU A 97 -3.83 -15.41 -4.04
C GLU A 97 -2.39 -14.99 -4.38
N GLY A 98 -1.49 -15.02 -3.39
CA GLY A 98 -0.07 -14.76 -3.59
C GLY A 98 0.61 -13.94 -2.50
N GLU A 99 1.90 -14.22 -2.28
CA GLU A 99 2.71 -13.55 -1.27
C GLU A 99 3.43 -12.34 -1.86
N THR A 100 4.00 -12.51 -3.07
CA THR A 100 4.75 -11.48 -3.78
C THR A 100 3.86 -10.70 -4.75
N PRO A 101 4.28 -9.50 -5.20
CA PRO A 101 3.56 -8.78 -6.25
C PRO A 101 3.43 -9.56 -7.55
N ALA A 102 4.37 -10.47 -7.87
CA ALA A 102 4.26 -11.33 -9.04
C ALA A 102 3.17 -12.39 -8.84
N ASP A 103 3.21 -13.11 -7.71
CA ASP A 103 2.21 -14.13 -7.39
C ASP A 103 0.81 -13.54 -7.37
N ARG A 104 0.64 -12.34 -6.79
CA ARG A 104 -0.65 -11.67 -6.72
C ARG A 104 -1.16 -11.26 -8.10
N ARG A 105 -0.31 -10.98 -9.08
CA ARG A 105 -0.77 -10.68 -10.45
C ARG A 105 -1.24 -11.93 -11.18
N ASP A 106 -0.52 -13.04 -11.00
CA ASP A 106 -0.74 -14.27 -11.76
C ASP A 106 -1.71 -15.23 -11.03
N GLY A 107 -1.93 -15.03 -9.74
CA GLY A 107 -2.80 -15.82 -8.88
C GLY A 107 -4.28 -15.54 -9.09
N GLN A 108 -5.12 -16.24 -8.34
CA GLN A 108 -6.57 -16.07 -8.42
C GLN A 108 -7.03 -14.80 -7.68
N HIS A 109 -8.01 -14.09 -8.25
CA HIS A 109 -8.60 -12.89 -7.66
C HIS A 109 -10.08 -13.11 -7.32
N TRP A 110 -10.52 -12.49 -6.24
CA TRP A 110 -11.91 -12.49 -5.81
C TRP A 110 -12.32 -11.07 -5.46
N THR A 111 -13.35 -10.57 -6.12
CA THR A 111 -14.05 -9.36 -5.65
C THR A 111 -15.13 -9.80 -4.67
N VAL A 112 -15.06 -9.30 -3.45
CA VAL A 112 -15.95 -9.68 -2.34
C VAL A 112 -16.61 -8.46 -1.70
N ALA A 113 -17.83 -8.64 -1.20
CA ALA A 113 -18.58 -7.71 -0.37
C ALA A 113 -18.93 -8.35 1.00
N PRO A 114 -19.28 -7.57 2.03
CA PRO A 114 -19.79 -8.14 3.28
C PRO A 114 -21.02 -9.04 3.03
N GLY A 115 -21.00 -10.24 3.59
CA GLY A 115 -22.01 -11.29 3.41
C GLY A 115 -21.66 -12.32 2.33
N ASP A 116 -20.70 -12.03 1.44
CA ASP A 116 -20.33 -12.95 0.37
C ASP A 116 -19.67 -14.23 0.89
N ASP A 117 -19.85 -15.31 0.14
CA ASP A 117 -19.14 -16.56 0.37
C ASP A 117 -17.87 -16.63 -0.50
N LEU A 118 -16.77 -17.04 0.12
CA LEU A 118 -15.47 -17.20 -0.50
C LEU A 118 -14.93 -18.60 -0.22
N THR A 119 -14.54 -19.32 -1.27
CA THR A 119 -13.87 -20.63 -1.15
C THR A 119 -12.43 -20.51 -1.62
N VAL A 120 -11.48 -20.83 -0.73
CA VAL A 120 -10.05 -20.83 -1.02
C VAL A 120 -9.49 -22.22 -0.73
N LYS A 121 -8.94 -22.88 -1.75
CA LYS A 121 -8.38 -24.25 -1.67
C LYS A 121 -9.28 -25.27 -0.92
N GLY A 122 -10.59 -25.18 -1.11
CA GLY A 122 -11.57 -26.08 -0.50
C GLY A 122 -12.07 -25.65 0.90
N HIS A 123 -11.52 -24.60 1.49
CA HIS A 123 -11.98 -24.02 2.75
C HIS A 123 -12.97 -22.88 2.46
N ALA A 124 -14.13 -22.92 3.09
CA ALA A 124 -15.22 -21.97 2.84
C ALA A 124 -15.31 -20.93 3.96
N TYR A 125 -15.45 -19.67 3.55
CA TYR A 125 -15.50 -18.50 4.41
C TYR A 125 -16.69 -17.62 4.03
N THR A 126 -17.22 -16.89 4.99
CA THR A 126 -18.13 -15.76 4.77
C THR A 126 -17.37 -14.47 5.05
N VAL A 127 -17.49 -13.50 4.15
CA VAL A 127 -16.88 -12.19 4.28
C VAL A 127 -17.68 -11.40 5.30
N ARG A 128 -17.19 -11.32 6.54
CA ARG A 128 -17.93 -10.72 7.65
C ARG A 128 -17.93 -9.20 7.55
N GLN A 129 -16.76 -8.62 7.32
CA GLN A 129 -16.56 -7.17 7.28
C GLN A 129 -15.47 -6.82 6.28
N ILE A 130 -15.63 -5.67 5.62
CA ILE A 130 -14.59 -5.02 4.84
C ILE A 130 -14.36 -3.64 5.46
N CYS A 131 -13.16 -3.44 5.97
CA CYS A 131 -12.77 -2.26 6.74
C CYS A 131 -11.58 -1.57 6.09
N THR A 132 -11.20 -0.42 6.67
CA THR A 132 -10.09 0.44 6.23
C THR A 132 -8.86 -0.33 5.75
N TYR A 133 -8.40 -1.27 6.56
CA TYR A 133 -7.14 -1.98 6.39
C TYR A 133 -7.28 -3.49 6.49
N ARG A 134 -8.49 -4.04 6.54
CA ARG A 134 -8.68 -5.48 6.60
C ARG A 134 -9.96 -5.98 5.97
N VAL A 135 -9.89 -7.18 5.42
CA VAL A 135 -11.05 -8.03 5.17
C VAL A 135 -11.10 -9.07 6.29
N VAL A 136 -12.27 -9.21 6.94
CA VAL A 136 -12.49 -10.20 8.00
C VAL A 136 -13.30 -11.36 7.42
N LEU A 137 -12.71 -12.54 7.40
CA LEU A 137 -13.33 -13.78 6.97
C LEU A 137 -13.77 -14.59 8.19
N THR A 138 -15.02 -15.06 8.19
CA THR A 138 -15.50 -16.04 9.16
C THR A 138 -15.52 -17.40 8.49
N PRO A 139 -14.73 -18.37 8.95
CA PRO A 139 -14.76 -19.70 8.39
C PRO A 139 -16.12 -20.36 8.67
N LYS A 140 -16.63 -21.09 7.69
CA LYS A 140 -17.87 -21.86 7.82
C LYS A 140 -17.65 -23.18 8.56
N ASN A 141 -16.44 -23.73 8.48
CA ASN A 141 -16.03 -24.88 9.26
C ASN A 141 -15.34 -24.41 10.56
N PRO A 142 -15.78 -24.86 11.75
CA PRO A 142 -15.10 -24.53 13.01
C PRO A 142 -13.62 -24.92 13.04
N ASP A 143 -13.21 -25.97 12.32
CA ASP A 143 -11.80 -26.41 12.28
C ASP A 143 -10.88 -25.39 11.56
N ASP A 144 -11.47 -24.51 10.75
CA ASP A 144 -10.77 -23.44 10.05
C ASP A 144 -10.73 -22.13 10.87
N THR A 145 -11.25 -22.16 12.11
CA THR A 145 -11.27 -20.97 12.97
C THR A 145 -9.86 -20.49 13.30
N THR A 146 -9.57 -19.27 12.87
CA THR A 146 -8.42 -18.52 13.37
C THR A 146 -8.92 -17.64 14.52
N PRO A 147 -8.29 -17.71 15.71
CA PRO A 147 -8.61 -16.77 16.77
C PRO A 147 -8.37 -15.34 16.26
N ALA A 148 -9.13 -14.39 16.81
CA ALA A 148 -8.76 -12.98 16.63
C ALA A 148 -7.28 -12.82 17.01
N PRO A 149 -6.48 -12.05 16.24
CA PRO A 149 -5.15 -11.68 16.67
C PRO A 149 -5.25 -11.10 18.07
N SER A 150 -4.75 -11.85 19.03
CA SER A 150 -4.07 -11.26 20.16
C SER A 150 -2.80 -10.63 19.60
N PRO A 151 -2.24 -9.58 20.23
CA PRO A 151 -0.85 -9.28 19.99
C PRO A 151 -0.11 -10.61 20.13
N SER A 152 0.64 -11.01 19.11
CA SER A 152 1.31 -12.31 19.16
C SER A 152 2.10 -12.38 20.46
N GLU A 153 2.38 -13.57 20.99
CA GLU A 153 3.28 -13.68 22.15
C GLU A 153 4.57 -12.88 21.89
N GLN A 154 4.99 -12.81 20.63
CA GLN A 154 6.01 -11.90 20.13
C GLN A 154 5.64 -10.40 20.28
N GLY A 155 4.49 -9.93 19.81
CA GLY A 155 3.99 -8.56 20.06
C GLY A 155 3.96 -8.16 21.54
N ASN A 156 3.60 -9.09 22.43
CA ASN A 156 3.59 -8.89 23.88
C ASN A 156 4.98 -8.91 24.52
N THR A 157 5.93 -9.67 23.96
CA THR A 157 7.33 -9.73 24.43
C THR A 157 8.20 -8.63 23.83
N MET A 158 7.74 -7.96 22.76
CA MET A 158 8.34 -6.76 22.17
C MET A 158 8.09 -5.48 23.00
N LYS A 159 8.26 -5.54 24.32
CA LYS A 159 7.99 -4.39 25.23
C LYS A 159 8.66 -3.08 24.81
N ASN A 160 9.80 -3.17 24.11
CA ASN A 160 10.62 -2.01 23.74
C ASN A 160 10.73 -1.78 22.22
N TRP A 161 10.07 -2.61 21.39
CA TRP A 161 10.06 -2.44 19.93
C TRP A 161 8.64 -2.11 19.43
N PRO A 162 8.48 -1.10 18.58
CA PRO A 162 9.51 -0.12 18.20
C PRO A 162 9.88 0.81 19.37
N THR A 163 11.03 1.46 19.27
CA THR A 163 11.36 2.54 20.21
C THR A 163 10.43 3.72 19.92
N THR A 164 9.73 4.20 20.95
CA THR A 164 8.84 5.36 20.83
C THR A 164 9.36 6.54 21.63
N VAL A 165 9.09 7.75 21.14
CA VAL A 165 9.32 9.02 21.85
C VAL A 165 7.96 9.70 21.96
N ASP A 166 7.50 9.97 23.17
CA ASP A 166 6.17 10.53 23.45
C ASP A 166 5.02 9.73 22.83
N GLY A 167 5.13 8.39 22.84
CA GLY A 167 4.13 7.50 22.25
C GLY A 167 4.12 7.44 20.72
N ARG A 168 5.09 8.10 20.06
CA ARG A 168 5.27 8.09 18.61
C ARG A 168 6.48 7.26 18.21
N TRP A 169 6.27 6.41 17.22
CA TRP A 169 7.31 5.70 16.50
C TRP A 169 7.61 6.45 15.20
N ARG A 170 8.87 6.84 15.00
CA ARG A 170 9.31 7.48 13.75
C ARG A 170 10.08 6.49 12.89
N LEU A 171 9.49 6.10 11.77
CA LEU A 171 10.21 5.42 10.70
C LEU A 171 10.94 6.45 9.83
N ARG A 172 12.22 6.21 9.53
CA ARG A 172 13.03 7.07 8.66
C ARG A 172 13.33 6.38 7.34
N TRP A 173 13.33 7.15 6.27
CA TRP A 173 13.51 6.64 4.92
C TRP A 173 14.86 5.93 4.79
N HIS A 174 14.85 4.69 4.30
CA HIS A 174 16.01 3.80 4.17
C HIS A 174 16.77 3.49 5.47
N VAL A 175 16.25 3.85 6.64
CA VAL A 175 16.82 3.44 7.93
C VAL A 175 15.93 2.32 8.49
N PRO A 176 16.39 1.05 8.44
CA PRO A 176 15.62 -0.05 8.99
C PRO A 176 15.53 0.08 10.51
N ASP A 177 14.32 0.14 11.06
CA ASP A 177 14.08 -0.01 12.49
C ASP A 177 14.01 -1.51 12.80
N THR A 178 15.12 -2.05 13.26
CA THR A 178 15.31 -3.50 13.44
C THR A 178 15.45 -3.83 14.91
N GLN A 179 14.69 -4.82 15.36
CA GLN A 179 14.94 -5.47 16.63
C GLN A 179 16.06 -6.50 16.47
N TYR A 180 17.14 -6.37 17.24
CA TYR A 180 18.18 -7.38 17.32
C TYR A 180 17.83 -8.43 18.40
N GLY A 181 17.71 -9.70 18.00
CA GLY A 181 17.44 -10.86 18.88
C GLY A 181 16.08 -11.54 18.65
N GLY A 182 16.00 -12.85 18.94
CA GLY A 182 14.77 -13.64 18.76
C GLY A 182 14.38 -13.88 17.29
N ALA A 183 13.08 -13.77 16.99
CA ALA A 183 12.52 -13.91 15.63
C ALA A 183 12.76 -12.69 14.71
N GLY A 184 13.44 -11.64 15.18
CA GLY A 184 13.91 -10.47 14.42
C GLY A 184 12.87 -9.77 13.52
N TYR A 185 12.39 -8.60 13.93
CA TYR A 185 11.53 -7.77 13.08
C TYR A 185 12.31 -6.58 12.53
N SER A 186 12.00 -6.21 11.30
CA SER A 186 12.49 -4.99 10.66
C SER A 186 11.33 -4.27 10.00
N ALA A 187 11.17 -2.99 10.32
CA ALA A 187 10.27 -2.10 9.60
C ALA A 187 11.10 -1.06 8.84
N VAL A 188 10.78 -0.89 7.57
CA VAL A 188 11.53 -0.03 6.65
C VAL A 188 10.54 0.87 5.92
N LEU A 189 10.74 2.18 6.06
CA LEU A 189 10.13 3.17 5.17
C LEU A 189 10.91 3.16 3.86
N SER A 190 10.32 2.57 2.82
CA SER A 190 10.96 2.40 1.51
C SER A 190 10.73 3.58 0.58
N ASN A 191 9.65 4.33 0.77
CA ASN A 191 9.29 5.45 -0.10
C ASN A 191 8.48 6.51 0.66
N VAL A 192 8.67 7.78 0.29
CA VAL A 192 7.84 8.93 0.70
C VAL A 192 7.64 9.85 -0.50
N SER A 193 6.45 10.40 -0.65
CA SER A 193 6.07 11.31 -1.73
C SER A 193 5.22 12.45 -1.17
N ASP A 194 5.29 13.64 -1.77
CA ASP A 194 4.52 14.83 -1.33
C ASP A 194 3.29 15.11 -2.20
N ASP A 195 3.21 14.53 -3.42
CA ASP A 195 2.07 14.73 -4.32
C ASP A 195 1.60 13.42 -5.02
N PRO A 196 0.51 12.78 -4.53
CA PRO A 196 -0.08 13.00 -3.21
C PRO A 196 0.88 12.63 -2.08
N LYS A 197 0.70 13.26 -0.92
CA LYS A 197 1.44 12.95 0.30
C LYS A 197 1.16 11.51 0.74
N ARG A 198 2.16 10.63 0.62
CA ARG A 198 2.05 9.19 0.91
C ARG A 198 3.39 8.55 1.28
N ALA A 199 3.34 7.35 1.85
CA ALA A 199 4.49 6.55 2.21
C ALA A 199 4.29 5.06 1.88
N ASP A 200 5.38 4.36 1.55
CA ASP A 200 5.40 2.91 1.44
C ASP A 200 6.24 2.32 2.58
N ILE A 201 5.66 1.40 3.34
CA ILE A 201 6.25 0.81 4.55
C ILE A 201 6.28 -0.71 4.40
N GLY A 202 7.48 -1.29 4.42
CA GLY A 202 7.68 -2.73 4.52
C GLY A 202 7.93 -3.15 5.96
N VAL A 203 7.27 -4.20 6.42
CA VAL A 203 7.52 -4.85 7.71
C VAL A 203 7.81 -6.32 7.44
N GLY A 204 8.91 -6.82 7.98
CA GLY A 204 9.29 -8.22 7.85
C GLY A 204 9.74 -8.83 9.17
N ALA A 205 9.42 -10.11 9.37
CA ALA A 205 9.97 -10.98 10.41
C ALA A 205 11.05 -11.89 9.81
N VAL A 206 12.04 -12.33 10.61
CA VAL A 206 13.00 -13.37 10.18
C VAL A 206 12.28 -14.67 9.85
N GLN A 207 11.17 -14.97 10.53
CA GLN A 207 10.37 -16.19 10.31
C GLN A 207 9.29 -16.06 9.22
N GLY A 208 9.34 -15.00 8.40
CA GLY A 208 8.66 -14.98 7.10
C GLY A 208 7.36 -14.18 7.00
N ASP A 209 6.81 -13.69 8.10
CA ASP A 209 5.68 -12.76 8.05
C ASP A 209 6.15 -11.43 7.43
N ARG A 210 5.48 -11.01 6.35
CA ARG A 210 5.76 -9.74 5.68
C ARG A 210 4.47 -8.98 5.40
N ALA A 211 4.42 -7.73 5.81
CA ALA A 211 3.38 -6.78 5.45
C ALA A 211 4.01 -5.63 4.66
N ASN A 212 3.36 -5.21 3.57
CA ASN A 212 3.80 -4.04 2.81
C ASN A 212 2.64 -3.07 2.70
N TYR A 213 2.69 -1.95 3.42
CA TYR A 213 1.68 -0.90 3.29
C TYR A 213 2.11 0.02 2.17
N THR A 214 1.45 -0.08 1.02
CA THR A 214 1.63 0.84 -0.11
C THR A 214 0.62 1.97 -0.03
N ASP A 215 1.04 3.21 -0.31
CA ASP A 215 0.18 4.41 -0.24
C ASP A 215 -0.44 4.67 1.16
N ALA A 216 0.36 4.51 2.22
CA ALA A 216 0.00 4.95 3.56
C ALA A 216 -0.06 6.48 3.61
N ARG A 217 -1.12 7.04 4.22
CA ARG A 217 -1.38 8.49 4.31
C ARG A 217 -1.64 8.92 5.74
N VAL A 218 -1.46 10.21 6.03
CA VAL A 218 -1.85 10.79 7.34
C VAL A 218 -3.31 10.49 7.63
N GLY A 219 -3.58 10.01 8.83
CA GLY A 219 -4.90 9.56 9.24
C GLY A 219 -5.15 8.06 9.01
N ASP A 220 -4.27 7.33 8.33
CA ASP A 220 -4.41 5.88 8.20
C ASP A 220 -4.13 5.16 9.53
N THR A 221 -4.72 3.99 9.71
CA THR A 221 -4.36 3.06 10.77
C THR A 221 -3.69 1.82 10.15
N LEU A 222 -2.54 1.41 10.69
CA LEU A 222 -1.76 0.25 10.29
C LEU A 222 -1.77 -0.79 11.42
N GLU A 223 -1.80 -2.08 11.11
CA GLU A 223 -1.67 -3.16 12.10
C GLU A 223 -0.29 -3.80 11.97
N ILE A 224 0.66 -3.42 12.82
CA ILE A 224 2.06 -3.86 12.78
C ILE A 224 2.34 -4.71 14.02
N ALA A 225 2.79 -5.95 13.80
CA ALA A 225 3.05 -6.92 14.86
C ALA A 225 1.88 -7.10 15.84
N GLY A 226 0.64 -7.09 15.33
CA GLY A 226 -0.58 -7.24 16.12
C GLY A 226 -0.97 -6.01 16.95
N ARG A 227 -0.32 -4.85 16.73
CA ARG A 227 -0.63 -3.56 17.37
C ARG A 227 -1.14 -2.57 16.34
N LEU A 228 -2.07 -1.71 16.72
CA LEU A 228 -2.60 -0.67 15.83
C LEU A 228 -1.81 0.63 15.97
N TRP A 229 -1.52 1.25 14.83
CA TRP A 229 -0.72 2.47 14.71
C TRP A 229 -1.40 3.47 13.78
N LYS A 230 -1.66 4.68 14.27
CA LYS A 230 -2.17 5.80 13.46
C LYS A 230 -1.00 6.52 12.77
N VAL A 231 -1.08 6.72 11.47
CA VAL A 231 -0.17 7.61 10.73
C VAL A 231 -0.50 9.05 11.08
N GLU A 232 0.41 9.73 11.77
CA GLU A 232 0.22 11.11 12.24
C GLU A 232 0.85 12.15 11.32
N ASP A 233 2.03 11.85 10.77
CA ASP A 233 2.76 12.77 9.91
C ASP A 233 3.55 12.00 8.85
N ILE A 234 3.70 12.63 7.68
CA ILE A 234 4.55 12.18 6.57
C ILE A 234 5.32 13.40 6.07
N ASN A 235 6.65 13.25 6.04
CA ASN A 235 7.56 14.30 5.60
C ASN A 235 8.57 13.70 4.61
N ILE A 236 8.76 14.34 3.46
CA ILE A 236 9.72 13.89 2.45
C ILE A 236 11.18 14.19 2.82
N GLY A 237 11.39 15.04 3.83
CA GLY A 237 12.72 15.51 4.21
C GLY A 237 13.27 16.53 3.21
N ASN A 238 14.59 16.62 3.16
CA ASN A 238 15.37 17.43 2.23
C ASN A 238 16.58 16.61 1.80
N MET A 239 16.41 15.83 0.74
CA MET A 239 17.33 14.75 0.35
C MET A 239 18.15 15.10 -0.89
N ASP A 240 17.66 16.04 -1.71
CA ASP A 240 18.34 16.59 -2.89
C ASP A 240 19.35 17.67 -2.49
N VAL A 241 20.30 17.31 -1.64
CA VAL A 241 21.38 18.20 -1.17
C VAL A 241 22.74 17.52 -1.34
N PRO A 242 23.85 18.30 -1.41
CA PRO A 242 25.18 17.73 -1.44
C PRO A 242 25.44 16.75 -0.28
N ALA A 243 26.26 15.73 -0.53
CA ALA A 243 26.65 14.76 0.49
C ALA A 243 27.20 15.48 1.74
N ASN A 244 26.79 15.02 2.93
CA ASN A 244 27.13 15.60 4.25
C ASN A 244 26.62 17.04 4.49
N SER A 245 25.69 17.55 3.69
CA SER A 245 25.06 18.86 3.98
C SER A 245 24.33 18.84 5.32
N HIS A 246 24.47 19.92 6.09
CA HIS A 246 23.69 20.15 7.31
C HIS A 246 22.18 20.32 7.02
N ASP A 247 21.84 20.65 5.77
CA ASP A 247 20.47 20.75 5.30
C ASP A 247 19.83 19.40 4.98
N PHE A 248 20.62 18.32 4.97
CA PHE A 248 20.11 16.97 4.72
C PHE A 248 19.13 16.56 5.82
N LYS A 249 17.92 16.20 5.41
CA LYS A 249 16.90 15.63 6.28
C LYS A 249 16.33 14.41 5.60
N ALA A 250 16.47 13.24 6.21
CA ALA A 250 15.79 12.04 5.71
C ALA A 250 14.28 12.22 5.84
N GLY A 251 13.53 11.74 4.85
CA GLY A 251 12.07 11.61 4.97
C GLY A 251 11.68 10.69 6.12
N TYR A 252 10.47 10.88 6.65
CA TYR A 252 9.97 10.10 7.77
C TYR A 252 8.45 9.92 7.75
N VAL A 253 8.00 8.92 8.51
CA VAL A 253 6.60 8.71 8.90
C VAL A 253 6.52 8.60 10.41
N ASP A 254 5.62 9.36 11.03
CA ASP A 254 5.29 9.24 12.45
C ASP A 254 4.04 8.37 12.64
N LEU A 255 4.16 7.40 13.54
CA LEU A 255 3.14 6.42 13.88
C LEU A 255 2.83 6.51 15.37
N ARG A 256 1.56 6.75 15.75
CA ARG A 256 1.11 6.73 17.16
C ARG A 256 0.37 5.44 17.46
N ALA A 257 0.73 4.77 18.55
CA ALA A 257 -0.02 3.60 19.01
C ALA A 257 -1.47 3.99 19.36
N ILE A 258 -2.44 3.19 18.93
CA ILE A 258 -3.86 3.34 19.29
C ILE A 258 -4.38 2.02 19.87
N GLY A 259 -4.65 2.02 21.18
CA GLY A 259 -4.94 0.78 21.94
C GLY A 259 -3.73 0.31 22.72
#